data_AF-A0AAU3BMN1-F1
#
_entry.id   AF-A0AAU3BMN1-F1
#
_cell.length_a   1.000
_cell.length_b   1.000
_cell.length_c   1.000
_cell.angle_alpha   90.00
_cell.angle_beta   90.00
_cell.angle_gamma   90.00
#
_symmetry.space_group_name_H-M   'P 1'
#
loop_
_entity.id
_entity.type
_entity.pdbx_description
1 polymer ?
#
loop_
_entity_poly.entity_id
_entity_poly.type
_entity_poly.pdbx_seq_one_letter_code
_entity_poly.pdbx_strand_id
1 'polypeptide(L)'
;MDRLRHSAWQYVAEVLHAEELPMLAAHALVDGHDSPSLRELAGLPRRSDASEVRELYVQALHELDVPLPDDVAAGRCLLVSLAFGLAEGELSPKEVADRMSMTVTALSEEEARFLSVAADYSEWLGPTDLPGWERDLRTAAHALAASTDLAPSIGRPGMRVT
;
A
#
# COMPACT_ATOMS: atom_id res chain seq x y z
N MET A 1 4.45 -11.91 8.42
CA MET A 1 3.28 -12.08 7.55
C MET A 1 3.77 -12.56 6.21
N ASP A 2 3.00 -13.40 5.54
CA ASP A 2 3.27 -13.87 4.18
C ASP A 2 3.36 -12.67 3.22
N ARG A 3 4.50 -12.55 2.52
CA ARG A 3 4.79 -11.46 1.58
C ARG A 3 3.74 -11.36 0.48
N LEU A 4 3.18 -12.48 0.03
CA LEU A 4 2.15 -12.52 -1.01
C LEU A 4 0.82 -11.93 -0.54
N ARG A 5 0.45 -12.19 0.73
CA ARG A 5 -0.75 -11.58 1.32
C ARG A 5 -0.58 -10.07 1.48
N HIS A 6 0.62 -9.63 1.83
CA HIS A 6 0.93 -8.21 1.89
C HIS A 6 0.89 -7.55 0.51
N SER A 7 1.44 -8.19 -0.53
CA SER A 7 1.40 -7.64 -1.88
C SER A 7 0.01 -7.67 -2.52
N ALA A 8 -0.89 -8.55 -2.08
CA ALA A 8 -2.26 -8.63 -2.59
C ALA A 8 -3.05 -7.34 -2.34
N TRP A 9 -3.01 -6.77 -1.12
CA TRP A 9 -3.70 -5.50 -0.86
C TRP A 9 -3.02 -4.34 -1.59
N GLN A 10 -1.68 -4.35 -1.72
CA GLN A 10 -0.95 -3.31 -2.45
C GLN A 10 -1.29 -3.32 -3.95
N TYR A 11 -1.52 -4.51 -4.51
CA TYR A 11 -1.98 -4.69 -5.87
C TYR A 11 -3.39 -4.11 -6.08
N VAL A 12 -4.36 -4.48 -5.23
CA VAL A 12 -5.73 -3.95 -5.31
C VAL A 12 -5.77 -2.45 -5.03
N ALA A 13 -4.91 -1.97 -4.14
CA ALA A 13 -4.77 -0.55 -3.84
C ALA A 13 -4.00 0.24 -4.91
N GLU A 14 -3.63 -0.39 -6.02
CA GLU A 14 -2.88 0.22 -7.14
C GLU A 14 -1.55 0.88 -6.73
N VAL A 15 -0.97 0.48 -5.59
CA VAL A 15 0.33 0.99 -5.12
C VAL A 15 1.50 0.09 -5.49
N LEU A 16 1.23 -1.17 -5.89
CA LEU A 16 2.23 -2.10 -6.39
C LEU A 16 2.35 -1.99 -7.91
N HIS A 17 3.52 -1.59 -8.40
CA HIS A 17 3.74 -1.39 -9.83
C HIS A 17 4.01 -2.72 -10.53
N ALA A 18 3.58 -2.84 -11.78
CA ALA A 18 3.73 -4.08 -12.55
C ALA A 18 5.21 -4.51 -12.66
N GLU A 19 6.13 -3.56 -12.80
CA GLU A 19 7.57 -3.82 -12.93
C GLU A 19 8.21 -4.42 -11.66
N GLU A 20 7.51 -4.35 -10.52
CA GLU A 20 7.95 -4.94 -9.24
C GLU A 20 7.53 -6.41 -9.09
N LEU A 21 6.50 -6.85 -9.83
CA LEU A 21 5.89 -8.16 -9.71
C LEU A 21 6.84 -9.34 -10.05
N PRO A 22 7.69 -9.27 -11.10
CA PRO A 22 8.64 -10.36 -11.38
C PRO A 22 9.62 -10.61 -10.22
N MET A 23 10.16 -9.54 -9.62
CA MET A 23 11.09 -9.67 -8.49
C MET A 23 10.36 -10.12 -7.22
N LEU A 24 9.12 -9.71 -7.03
CA LEU A 24 8.28 -10.20 -5.94
C LEU A 24 8.03 -11.71 -6.06
N ALA A 25 7.72 -12.18 -7.27
CA ALA A 25 7.54 -13.61 -7.55
C ALA A 25 8.82 -14.41 -7.30
N ALA A 26 9.98 -13.89 -7.72
CA ALA A 26 11.27 -14.52 -7.43
C ALA A 26 11.53 -14.68 -5.92
N HIS A 27 11.21 -13.67 -5.11
CA HIS A 27 11.29 -13.78 -3.65
C HIS A 27 10.30 -14.80 -3.08
N ALA A 28 9.06 -14.82 -3.58
CA ALA A 28 8.06 -15.79 -3.14
C ALA A 28 8.49 -17.24 -3.41
N LEU A 29 9.14 -17.51 -4.54
CA LEU A 29 9.76 -18.80 -4.85
C LEU A 29 10.84 -19.19 -3.83
N VAL A 30 11.70 -18.24 -3.46
CA VAL A 30 12.74 -18.46 -2.42
C VAL A 30 12.11 -18.69 -1.05
N ASP A 31 11.00 -18.00 -0.74
CA ASP A 31 10.23 -18.16 0.49
C ASP A 31 9.45 -19.50 0.53
N GLY A 32 9.50 -20.30 -0.53
CA GLY A 32 8.93 -21.65 -0.62
C GLY A 32 7.53 -21.73 -1.21
N HIS A 33 6.98 -20.61 -1.69
CA HIS A 33 5.75 -20.62 -2.48
C HIS A 33 6.07 -21.08 -3.89
N ASP A 34 5.30 -22.03 -4.45
CA ASP A 34 5.56 -22.52 -5.80
C ASP A 34 4.26 -22.76 -6.55
N SER A 35 4.15 -22.15 -7.73
CA SER A 35 3.07 -22.37 -8.69
C SER A 35 3.60 -22.16 -10.12
N PRO A 36 2.97 -22.79 -11.14
CA PRO A 36 3.35 -22.57 -12.54
C PRO A 36 3.42 -21.09 -12.93
N SER A 37 2.38 -20.31 -12.63
CA SER A 37 2.35 -18.89 -12.98
C SER A 37 3.34 -18.05 -12.17
N LEU A 38 3.64 -18.44 -10.92
CA LEU A 38 4.65 -17.75 -10.12
C LEU A 38 6.06 -17.92 -10.71
N ARG A 39 6.41 -19.12 -11.19
CA ARG A 39 7.69 -19.38 -11.87
C ARG A 39 7.81 -18.59 -13.17
N GLU A 40 6.74 -18.55 -13.95
CA GLU A 40 6.69 -17.79 -15.20
C GLU A 40 6.87 -16.30 -14.95
N LEU A 41 6.10 -15.74 -14.01
CA LEU A 41 6.21 -14.34 -13.59
C LEU A 41 7.62 -13.99 -13.13
N ALA A 42 8.26 -14.85 -12.34
CA ALA A 42 9.63 -14.64 -11.88
C ALA A 42 10.68 -14.65 -13.02
N GLY A 43 10.37 -15.32 -14.13
CA GLY A 43 11.21 -15.37 -15.32
C GLY A 43 11.05 -14.19 -16.27
N LEU A 44 10.05 -13.32 -16.06
CA LEU A 44 9.79 -12.20 -16.96
C LEU A 44 10.83 -11.08 -16.82
N PRO A 45 11.26 -10.46 -17.94
CA PRO A 45 12.09 -9.26 -17.89
C PRO A 45 11.31 -8.08 -17.29
N ARG A 46 12.03 -7.14 -16.68
CA ARG A 46 11.44 -5.93 -16.07
C ARG A 46 10.62 -5.05 -17.04
N ARG A 47 10.82 -5.20 -18.35
CA ARG A 47 10.13 -4.44 -19.41
C ARG A 47 9.07 -5.26 -20.15
N SER A 48 8.55 -6.32 -19.52
CA SER A 48 7.40 -7.06 -20.05
C SER A 48 6.14 -6.21 -20.12
N ASP A 49 5.16 -6.69 -20.88
CA ASP A 49 3.86 -6.04 -20.97
C ASP A 49 3.19 -6.00 -19.59
N ALA A 50 2.71 -4.81 -19.20
CA ALA A 50 2.14 -4.62 -17.86
C ALA A 50 0.81 -5.37 -17.66
N SER A 51 0.10 -5.74 -18.73
CA SER A 51 -1.15 -6.50 -18.63
C SER A 51 -0.83 -7.98 -18.40
N GLU A 52 0.08 -8.55 -19.20
CA GLU A 52 0.58 -9.93 -19.03
C GLU A 52 1.13 -10.17 -17.62
N VAL A 53 1.97 -9.23 -17.14
CA VAL A 53 2.56 -9.33 -15.80
C VAL A 53 1.50 -9.32 -14.68
N ARG A 54 0.44 -8.51 -14.84
CA ARG A 54 -0.67 -8.46 -13.87
C ARG A 54 -1.54 -9.71 -13.92
N GLU A 55 -1.84 -10.21 -15.11
CA GLU A 55 -2.60 -11.44 -15.31
C GLU A 55 -1.90 -12.64 -14.65
N LEU A 56 -0.59 -12.79 -14.89
CA LEU A 56 0.21 -13.84 -14.26
C LEU A 56 0.26 -13.71 -12.73
N TYR A 57 0.32 -12.49 -12.20
CA TYR A 57 0.30 -12.28 -10.75
C TYR A 57 -1.03 -12.70 -10.13
N VAL A 58 -2.16 -12.29 -10.70
CA VAL A 58 -3.50 -12.69 -10.23
C VAL A 58 -3.66 -14.22 -10.32
N GLN A 59 -3.21 -14.82 -11.41
CA GLN A 59 -3.24 -16.27 -11.59
C GLN A 59 -2.37 -16.99 -10.54
N ALA A 60 -1.17 -16.49 -10.26
CA ALA A 60 -0.29 -17.06 -9.23
C ALA A 60 -0.92 -16.99 -7.83
N LEU A 61 -1.56 -15.86 -7.48
CA LEU A 61 -2.27 -15.76 -6.20
C LEU A 61 -3.43 -16.77 -6.10
N HIS A 62 -4.18 -16.94 -7.18
CA HIS A 62 -5.26 -17.94 -7.25
C HIS A 62 -4.73 -19.37 -7.09
N GLU A 63 -3.63 -19.73 -7.77
CA GLU A 63 -3.00 -21.06 -7.65
C GLU A 63 -2.45 -21.36 -6.25
N LEU A 64 -2.08 -20.32 -5.50
CA LEU A 64 -1.53 -20.41 -4.15
C LEU A 64 -2.59 -20.24 -3.05
N ASP A 65 -3.87 -20.20 -3.40
CA ASP A 65 -4.99 -19.96 -2.48
C ASP A 65 -4.82 -18.65 -1.65
N VAL A 66 -4.23 -17.63 -2.26
CA VAL A 66 -4.08 -16.29 -1.68
C VAL A 66 -5.22 -15.40 -2.21
N PRO A 67 -6.23 -15.09 -1.39
CA PRO A 67 -7.35 -14.27 -1.84
C PRO A 67 -6.92 -12.82 -2.04
N LEU A 68 -7.40 -12.21 -3.12
CA LEU A 68 -7.37 -10.76 -3.25
C LEU A 68 -8.39 -10.13 -2.29
N PRO A 69 -8.01 -9.12 -1.50
CA PRO A 69 -8.98 -8.34 -0.73
C PRO A 69 -9.92 -7.58 -1.67
N ASP A 70 -11.09 -7.21 -1.17
CA ASP A 70 -11.95 -6.25 -1.86
C ASP A 70 -11.38 -4.82 -1.74
N ASP A 71 -11.90 -3.91 -2.56
CA ASP A 71 -11.45 -2.51 -2.65
C ASP A 71 -11.52 -1.79 -1.29
N VAL A 72 -12.53 -2.12 -0.48
CA VAL A 72 -12.72 -1.52 0.86
C VAL A 72 -11.60 -1.95 1.80
N ALA A 73 -11.31 -3.25 1.86
CA ALA A 73 -10.26 -3.80 2.69
C ALA A 73 -8.87 -3.35 2.22
N ALA A 74 -8.63 -3.30 0.90
CA ALA A 74 -7.38 -2.79 0.34
C ALA A 74 -7.17 -1.30 0.64
N GLY A 75 -8.21 -0.48 0.46
CA GLY A 75 -8.19 0.94 0.78
C GLY A 75 -7.90 1.22 2.26
N ARG A 76 -8.47 0.41 3.17
CA ARG A 76 -8.16 0.51 4.61
C ARG A 76 -6.71 0.14 4.93
N CYS A 77 -6.18 -0.90 4.28
CA CYS A 77 -4.77 -1.26 4.44
C CYS A 77 -3.84 -0.15 3.95
N LEU A 78 -4.16 0.48 2.82
CA LEU A 78 -3.44 1.65 2.32
C LEU A 78 -3.48 2.79 3.33
N LEU A 79 -4.67 3.14 3.81
CA LEU A 79 -4.87 4.25 4.73
C LEU A 79 -4.04 4.09 6.00
N VAL A 80 -4.11 2.90 6.61
CA VAL A 80 -3.35 2.59 7.82
C VAL A 80 -1.85 2.54 7.52
N SER A 81 -1.42 1.99 6.38
CA SER A 81 -0.02 1.98 5.96
C SER A 81 0.56 3.39 5.83
N LEU A 82 -0.19 4.32 5.25
CA LEU A 82 0.21 5.72 5.10
C LEU A 82 0.28 6.41 6.47
N ALA A 83 -0.69 6.15 7.35
CA ALA A 83 -0.68 6.69 8.71
C ALA A 83 0.54 6.22 9.52
N PHE A 84 0.88 4.93 9.45
CA PHE A 84 2.09 4.41 10.09
C PHE A 84 3.36 5.03 9.51
N GLY A 85 3.50 5.05 8.18
CA GLY A 85 4.68 5.64 7.55
C GLY A 85 4.86 7.12 7.91
N LEU A 86 3.77 7.88 8.01
CA LEU A 86 3.82 9.27 8.44
C LEU A 86 4.14 9.43 9.94
N ALA A 87 3.56 8.58 10.79
CA ALA A 87 3.79 8.59 12.23
C ALA A 87 5.25 8.25 12.61
N GLU A 88 5.87 7.32 11.87
CA GLU A 88 7.27 6.93 12.08
C GLU A 88 8.26 7.88 11.36
N GLY A 89 7.76 8.83 10.57
CA GLY A 89 8.58 9.75 9.79
C GLY A 89 9.24 9.13 8.55
N GLU A 90 8.78 7.94 8.13
CA GLU A 90 9.20 7.29 6.88
C GLU A 90 8.58 7.95 5.64
N LEU A 91 7.42 8.61 5.81
CA LEU A 91 6.74 9.36 4.77
C LEU A 91 6.57 10.82 5.20
N SER A 92 6.73 11.73 4.25
CA SER A 92 6.34 13.13 4.41
C SER A 92 4.83 13.33 4.23
N PRO A 93 4.23 14.39 4.80
CA PRO A 93 2.82 14.75 4.57
C PRO A 93 2.45 14.83 3.08
N LYS A 94 3.35 15.37 2.26
CA LYS A 94 3.15 15.48 0.82
C LYS A 94 3.09 14.11 0.14
N GLU A 95 4.00 13.19 0.48
CA GLU A 95 3.97 11.84 -0.07
C GLU A 95 2.70 11.07 0.31
N VAL A 96 2.13 11.32 1.49
CA VAL A 96 0.84 10.76 1.88
C VAL A 96 -0.27 11.31 0.99
N ALA A 97 -0.33 12.63 0.79
CA ALA A 97 -1.33 13.26 -0.06
C ALA A 97 -1.22 12.77 -1.53
N ASP A 98 -0.01 12.70 -2.08
CA ASP A 98 0.24 12.26 -3.45
C ASP A 98 -0.14 10.78 -3.67
N ARG A 99 -0.02 9.93 -2.64
CA ARG A 99 -0.37 8.50 -2.69
C ARG A 99 -1.84 8.21 -2.38
N MET A 100 -2.59 9.20 -1.90
CA MET A 100 -4.02 9.09 -1.61
C MET A 100 -4.83 9.23 -2.91
N SER A 101 -4.60 8.35 -3.89
CA SER A 101 -5.26 8.38 -5.20
C SER A 101 -6.62 7.68 -5.23
N MET A 102 -6.88 6.81 -4.25
CA MET A 102 -8.10 6.01 -4.20
C MET A 102 -9.17 6.60 -3.29
N THR A 103 -10.43 6.39 -3.67
CA THR A 103 -11.57 6.62 -2.78
C THR A 103 -11.63 5.51 -1.74
N VAL A 104 -11.25 5.82 -0.50
CA VAL A 104 -11.33 4.90 0.63
C VAL A 104 -12.60 5.16 1.43
N THR A 105 -13.36 4.11 1.73
CA THR A 105 -14.50 4.19 2.66
C THR A 105 -14.00 4.03 4.09
N ALA A 106 -14.12 5.09 4.89
CA ALA A 106 -13.82 5.02 6.33
C ALA A 106 -14.83 4.14 7.07
N LEU A 107 -14.34 3.28 7.97
CA LEU A 107 -15.15 2.45 8.88
C LEU A 107 -14.99 2.85 10.36
N SER A 108 -14.06 3.76 10.67
CA SER A 108 -13.88 4.34 12.00
C SER A 108 -13.78 5.87 11.96
N GLU A 109 -13.93 6.51 13.12
CA GLU A 109 -13.79 7.96 13.26
C GLU A 109 -12.36 8.41 12.96
N GLU A 110 -11.37 7.62 13.37
CA GLU A 110 -9.95 7.90 13.13
C GLU A 110 -9.59 7.77 11.64
N GLU A 111 -10.13 6.77 10.96
CA GLU A 111 -9.99 6.63 9.50
C GLU A 111 -10.63 7.82 8.78
N ALA A 112 -11.86 8.20 9.16
CA ALA A 112 -12.56 9.33 8.57
C ALA A 112 -11.83 10.66 8.80
N ARG A 113 -11.28 10.86 10.00
CA ARG A 113 -10.51 12.06 10.35
C ARG A 113 -9.23 12.15 9.54
N PHE A 114 -8.47 11.06 9.43
CA PHE A 114 -7.23 11.05 8.65
C PHE A 114 -7.50 11.30 7.16
N LEU A 115 -8.53 10.65 6.59
CA LEU A 115 -8.96 10.91 5.22
C LEU A 115 -9.40 12.36 4.99
N SER A 116 -10.20 12.92 5.90
CA SER A 116 -10.67 14.30 5.78
C SER A 116 -9.51 15.29 5.74
N VAL A 117 -8.54 15.16 6.66
CA VAL A 117 -7.40 16.08 6.70
C VAL A 117 -6.49 15.90 5.48
N ALA A 118 -6.30 14.66 5.01
CA ALA A 118 -5.52 14.40 3.79
C ALA A 118 -6.19 15.01 2.55
N ALA A 119 -7.51 14.91 2.44
CA ALA A 119 -8.30 15.47 1.34
C ALA A 119 -8.31 17.01 1.32
N ASP A 120 -8.06 17.66 2.47
CA ASP A 120 -7.91 19.12 2.56
C ASP A 120 -6.59 19.63 1.94
N TYR A 121 -5.70 18.74 1.49
CA TYR A 121 -4.51 19.13 0.77
C TYR A 121 -4.87 19.85 -0.54
N SER A 122 -4.21 20.97 -0.77
CA SER A 122 -4.25 21.70 -2.03
C SER A 122 -2.86 22.17 -2.39
N GLU A 123 -2.47 22.01 -3.66
CA GLU A 123 -1.23 22.58 -4.21
C GLU A 123 -1.18 24.12 -4.09
N TRP A 124 -2.32 24.74 -3.80
CA TRP A 124 -2.48 26.18 -3.60
C TRP A 124 -2.48 26.59 -2.12
N LEU A 125 -2.22 25.67 -1.19
CA LEU A 125 -2.07 26.01 0.23
C LEU A 125 -0.99 27.08 0.40
N GLY A 126 -1.35 28.17 1.09
CA GLY A 126 -0.43 29.25 1.37
C GLY A 126 0.69 28.79 2.32
N PRO A 127 1.86 29.44 2.30
CA PRO A 127 2.98 29.10 3.18
C PRO A 127 2.65 29.25 4.68
N THR A 128 1.59 29.98 5.03
CA THR A 128 1.09 30.12 6.40
C THR A 128 0.22 28.93 6.82
N ASP A 129 -0.52 28.32 5.90
CA ASP A 129 -1.51 27.27 6.18
C ASP A 129 -0.89 25.87 6.08
N LEU A 130 0.11 25.70 5.20
CA LEU A 130 0.80 24.42 4.99
C LEU A 130 1.35 23.81 6.30
N PRO A 131 2.05 24.54 7.19
CA PRO A 131 2.53 23.96 8.45
C PRO A 131 1.40 23.54 9.40
N GLY A 132 0.26 24.23 9.35
CA GLY A 132 -0.94 23.89 10.12
C GLY A 132 -1.53 22.56 9.65
N TRP A 133 -1.78 22.46 8.34
CA TRP A 133 -2.26 21.24 7.69
C TRP A 133 -1.33 20.05 7.94
N GLU A 134 -0.01 20.21 7.77
CA GLU A 134 0.93 19.09 7.98
C GLU A 134 0.91 18.59 9.43
N ARG A 135 0.77 19.50 10.41
CA ARG A 135 0.67 19.15 11.83
C ARG A 135 -0.63 18.42 12.13
N ASP A 136 -1.73 18.85 11.54
CA ASP A 136 -3.03 18.21 11.71
C ASP A 136 -3.04 16.81 11.07
N LEU A 137 -2.41 16.66 9.90
CA LEU A 137 -2.25 15.37 9.23
C LEU A 137 -1.41 14.40 10.06
N ARG A 138 -0.27 14.84 10.59
CA ARG A 138 0.56 14.02 11.51
C ARG A 138 -0.21 13.63 12.77
N THR A 139 -1.00 14.56 13.33
CA THR A 139 -1.81 14.28 14.53
C THR A 139 -2.87 13.22 14.24
N ALA A 140 -3.56 13.31 13.09
CA ALA A 140 -4.52 12.30 12.68
C ALA A 140 -3.87 10.94 12.38
N ALA A 141 -2.68 10.94 11.75
CA ALA A 141 -1.91 9.72 11.50
C ALA A 141 -1.52 8.99 12.80
N HIS A 142 -1.01 9.72 13.81
CA HIS A 142 -0.70 9.12 15.10
C HIS A 142 -1.94 8.55 15.81
N ALA A 143 -3.08 9.25 15.72
CA ALA A 143 -4.33 8.76 16.30
C ALA A 143 -4.80 7.45 15.63
N LEU A 144 -4.76 7.40 14.29
CA LEU A 144 -5.13 6.20 13.53
C LEU A 144 -4.15 5.04 13.77
N ALA A 145 -2.84 5.31 13.79
CA ALA A 145 -1.81 4.32 14.07
C ALA A 145 -1.95 3.72 15.49
N ALA A 146 -2.41 4.51 16.46
CA ALA A 146 -2.63 4.05 17.83
C ALA A 146 -3.93 3.25 18.02
N SER A 147 -4.97 3.51 17.20
CA SER A 147 -6.29 2.89 17.35
C SER A 147 -6.51 1.63 16.49
N THR A 148 -5.67 1.40 15.49
CA THR A 148 -5.89 0.35 14.48
C THR A 148 -5.35 -1.02 14.88
N ASP A 149 -6.20 -2.04 14.80
CA ASP A 149 -5.81 -3.44 14.95
C ASP A 149 -5.10 -4.01 13.72
N LEU A 150 -5.06 -3.26 12.61
CA LEU A 150 -4.42 -3.69 11.36
C LEU A 150 -2.90 -3.46 11.32
N ALA A 151 -2.35 -2.78 12.33
CA ALA A 151 -0.91 -2.52 12.47
C ALA A 151 -0.02 -3.77 12.32
N PRO A 152 -0.35 -4.92 12.94
CA PRO A 152 0.48 -6.13 12.83
C PRO A 152 0.37 -6.79 11.45
N SER A 153 -0.77 -6.61 10.76
CA SER A 153 -1.05 -7.19 9.44
C SER A 153 -0.50 -6.35 8.28
N ILE A 154 -0.20 -5.08 8.49
CA ILE A 154 0.28 -4.26 7.37
C ILE A 154 1.78 -4.45 7.15
N GLY A 155 2.57 -4.93 8.10
CA GLY A 155 4.00 -5.16 7.88
C GLY A 155 4.77 -3.85 7.63
N ARG A 156 5.98 -3.74 8.19
CA ARG A 156 6.79 -2.53 7.98
C ARG A 156 7.19 -2.46 6.49
N PRO A 157 7.00 -1.32 5.80
CA PRO A 157 7.48 -1.16 4.43
C PRO A 157 8.98 -1.44 4.43
N GLY A 158 9.40 -2.43 3.65
CA GLY A 158 10.82 -2.78 3.52
C GLY A 158 11.60 -1.55 3.03
N MET A 159 12.61 -1.16 3.79
CA MET A 159 13.64 -0.18 3.40
C MET A 159 14.01 -0.38 1.94
N ARG A 160 13.79 0.65 1.10
CA ARG A 160 14.48 0.77 -0.18
C ARG A 160 15.97 0.91 0.14
N VAL A 161 16.73 -0.15 -0.08
CA VAL A 161 18.19 -0.08 -0.13
C VAL A 161 18.52 0.66 -1.43
N THR A 162 18.94 1.91 -1.31
CA THR A 162 19.58 2.67 -2.39
C THR A 162 21.01 2.22 -2.60
#